data_AF-A0AA39MQK7-F1
#
_entry.id   AF-A0AA39MQK7-F1
#
_cell.length_a   1.000
_cell.length_b   1.000
_cell.length_c   1.000
_cell.angle_alpha   90.00
_cell.angle_beta   90.00
_cell.angle_gamma   90.00
#
_symmetry.space_group_name_H-M   'P 1'
#
loop_
_entity.id
_entity.type
_entity.pdbx_description
1 polymer ?
#
loop_
_entity_poly.entity_id
_entity_poly.type
_entity_poly.pdbx_seq_one_letter_code
_entity_poly.pdbx_strand_id
1 'polypeptide(L)'
;MSSCVSPRTGNGIACRFYNHNGCNKGDECAYSHAADSDSIRDARGKNVCLYFLKGYCRFGDYKCRYSHSRDHLAQEDIDAISTTLASSDNAAHEATKVPPDVPKTKAKKKVKKTSRSKAPATAANRYAQNFGGDFDWDIKNELEERMDNYGFTEDDVQELLCQGVNPWDDDAMDVLGVLYDYY
;
A
#
# COMPACT_ATOMS: atom_id res chain seq x y z
N MET A 1 23.26 25.45 9.62
CA MET A 1 22.09 24.59 9.28
C MET A 1 21.46 25.18 8.02
N SER A 2 21.77 24.63 6.85
CA SER A 2 21.30 25.19 5.57
C SER A 2 19.80 24.96 5.44
N SER A 3 19.03 26.02 5.68
CA SER A 3 17.61 26.06 5.37
C SER A 3 17.51 26.43 3.90
N CYS A 4 17.00 25.52 3.07
CA CYS A 4 16.82 25.74 1.63
C CYS A 4 15.78 26.87 1.45
N VAL A 5 16.22 28.03 0.96
CA VAL A 5 15.38 29.24 0.78
C VAL A 5 14.56 29.16 -0.51
N SER A 6 14.74 28.12 -1.34
CA SER A 6 14.00 27.97 -2.59
C SER A 6 13.53 26.54 -2.83
N PRO A 7 12.24 26.32 -3.11
CA PRO A 7 11.71 24.98 -3.34
C PRO A 7 12.13 24.46 -4.72
N ARG A 8 13.09 23.55 -4.75
CA ARG A 8 13.49 22.85 -5.96
C ARG A 8 12.46 21.78 -6.34
N THR A 9 12.04 21.75 -7.61
CA THR A 9 11.07 20.77 -8.13
C THR A 9 11.66 19.36 -8.35
N GLY A 10 12.99 19.23 -8.36
CA GLY A 10 13.68 17.93 -8.39
C GLY A 10 13.22 17.04 -9.54
N ASN A 11 13.03 15.75 -9.26
CA ASN A 11 12.50 14.75 -10.20
C ASN A 11 10.95 14.64 -10.20
N GLY A 12 10.24 15.60 -9.61
CA GLY A 12 8.77 15.57 -9.47
C GLY A 12 8.24 14.60 -8.40
N ILE A 13 9.10 13.89 -7.67
CA ILE A 13 8.69 13.03 -6.55
C ILE A 13 9.03 13.74 -5.24
N ALA A 14 8.03 13.97 -4.38
CA ALA A 14 8.20 14.59 -3.08
C ALA A 14 9.30 13.93 -2.22
N CYS A 15 10.21 14.74 -1.68
CA CYS A 15 11.27 14.30 -0.79
C CYS A 15 10.70 13.96 0.60
N ARG A 16 10.67 12.66 0.93
CA ARG A 16 10.22 12.21 2.25
C ARG A 16 11.05 12.81 3.39
N PHE A 17 12.37 12.87 3.26
CA PHE A 17 13.22 13.40 4.33
C PHE A 17 12.95 14.88 4.60
N TYR A 18 12.75 15.68 3.55
CA TYR A 18 12.41 17.09 3.68
C TYR A 18 11.12 17.30 4.48
N ASN A 19 10.08 16.52 4.20
CA ASN A 19 8.79 16.63 4.88
C ASN A 19 8.80 16.10 6.33
N HIS A 20 9.75 15.24 6.69
CA HIS A 20 9.84 14.61 8.01
C HIS A 20 10.99 15.17 8.84
N ASN A 21 12.18 14.59 8.69
CA ASN A 21 13.36 14.82 9.53
C ASN A 21 14.25 15.99 9.07
N GLY A 22 13.91 16.64 7.96
CA GLY A 22 14.77 17.60 7.26
C GLY A 22 15.69 16.90 6.26
N CYS A 23 15.80 17.48 5.06
CA CYS A 23 16.70 16.97 4.02
C CYS A 23 18.04 17.68 4.07
N ASN A 24 19.13 16.93 4.23
CA ASN A 24 20.49 17.48 4.30
C ASN A 24 21.11 17.78 2.93
N LYS A 25 20.42 17.41 1.85
CA LYS A 25 20.92 17.60 0.47
C LYS A 25 20.62 19.00 -0.08
N GLY A 26 19.80 19.79 0.61
CA GLY A 26 19.43 21.15 0.16
C GLY A 26 18.92 21.15 -1.28
N ASP A 27 19.50 22.02 -2.09
CA ASP A 27 19.17 22.20 -3.51
C ASP A 27 19.78 21.12 -4.44
N GLU A 28 20.64 20.25 -3.91
CA GLU A 28 21.18 19.08 -4.63
C GLU A 28 20.32 17.83 -4.40
N CYS A 29 19.19 17.96 -3.71
CA CYS A 29 18.27 16.86 -3.54
C CYS A 29 17.71 16.39 -4.89
N ALA A 30 17.82 15.08 -5.14
CA ALA A 30 17.23 14.45 -6.32
C ALA A 30 15.70 14.48 -6.32
N TYR A 31 15.10 14.62 -5.12
CA TYR A 31 13.65 14.63 -4.91
C TYR A 31 13.12 16.06 -4.80
N SER A 32 11.83 16.23 -5.11
CA SER A 32 11.13 17.53 -5.05
C SER A 32 10.98 18.03 -3.62
N HIS A 33 11.39 19.28 -3.41
CA HIS A 33 11.01 20.09 -2.24
C HIS A 33 9.91 21.10 -2.61
N ALA A 34 9.33 21.02 -3.82
CA ALA A 34 8.25 21.91 -4.29
C ALA A 34 6.87 21.51 -3.74
N ALA A 35 5.88 22.39 -3.91
CA ALA A 35 4.51 22.12 -3.52
C ALA A 35 3.89 21.20 -4.58
N ASP A 36 3.18 20.17 -4.12
CA ASP A 36 2.51 19.20 -4.99
C ASP A 36 0.99 19.24 -4.75
N SER A 37 0.19 18.84 -5.73
CA SER A 37 -1.28 18.87 -5.67
C SER A 37 -1.90 17.99 -4.58
N ASP A 38 -1.16 16.98 -4.11
CA ASP A 38 -1.58 16.05 -3.04
C ASP A 38 -1.20 16.54 -1.63
N SER A 39 -0.69 17.76 -1.52
CA SER A 39 -0.17 18.32 -0.28
C SER A 39 -0.49 19.80 -0.11
N ILE A 40 -0.47 20.25 1.13
CA ILE A 40 -0.48 21.68 1.47
C ILE A 40 0.84 22.08 2.11
N ARG A 41 1.24 23.34 1.93
CA ARG A 41 2.49 23.87 2.48
C ARG A 41 2.31 24.34 3.90
N ASP A 42 3.22 23.87 4.72
CA ASP A 42 3.39 24.33 6.09
C ASP A 42 4.20 25.63 6.16
N ALA A 43 4.10 26.37 7.28
CA ALA A 43 4.92 27.56 7.53
C ALA A 43 6.43 27.27 7.50
N ARG A 44 6.82 26.01 7.78
CA ARG A 44 8.20 25.52 7.72
C ARG A 44 8.62 25.09 6.31
N GLY A 45 7.75 25.25 5.32
CA GLY A 45 7.92 24.79 3.96
C GLY A 45 7.70 23.30 3.76
N LYS A 46 7.31 22.51 4.77
CA LYS A 46 7.04 21.08 4.58
C LYS A 46 5.74 20.84 3.81
N ASN A 47 5.67 19.75 3.06
CA ASN A 47 4.42 19.31 2.43
C ASN A 47 3.65 18.43 3.42
N VAL A 48 2.48 18.89 3.87
CA VAL A 48 1.56 18.15 4.73
C VAL A 48 0.58 17.36 3.87
N CYS A 49 0.30 16.12 4.27
CA CYS A 49 -0.53 15.20 3.50
C CYS A 49 -2.01 15.63 3.50
N LEU A 50 -2.60 15.87 2.31
CA LEU A 50 -4.05 16.15 2.22
C LEU A 50 -4.90 14.99 2.73
N TYR A 51 -4.52 13.76 2.40
CA TYR A 51 -5.23 12.54 2.84
C TYR A 51 -5.22 12.37 4.37
N PHE A 52 -4.17 12.85 5.05
CA PHE A 52 -4.10 12.87 6.51
C PHE A 52 -5.04 13.92 7.08
N LEU A 53 -5.01 15.14 6.53
CA LEU A 53 -5.88 16.22 6.98
C LEU A 53 -7.36 15.85 6.85
N LYS A 54 -7.68 15.07 5.82
CA LYS A 54 -9.01 14.52 5.57
C LYS A 54 -9.33 13.21 6.32
N GLY A 55 -8.36 12.60 7.00
CA GLY A 55 -8.57 11.43 7.87
C GLY A 55 -8.49 10.04 7.21
N TYR A 56 -8.08 9.92 5.94
CA TYR A 56 -8.06 8.64 5.20
C TYR A 56 -6.68 8.24 4.63
N CYS A 57 -5.58 8.81 5.14
CA CYS A 57 -4.24 8.42 4.73
C CYS A 57 -3.88 7.00 5.21
N ARG A 58 -3.62 6.09 4.27
CA ARG A 58 -3.32 4.66 4.52
C ARG A 58 -1.87 4.39 4.94
N PHE A 59 -0.96 5.36 4.75
CA PHE A 59 0.46 5.16 5.01
C PHE A 59 0.86 5.42 6.48
N GLY A 60 0.08 6.25 7.20
CA GLY A 60 0.43 6.70 8.55
C GLY A 60 1.63 7.66 8.58
N ASP A 61 1.90 8.22 9.76
CA ASP A 61 2.89 9.30 9.95
C ASP A 61 4.29 8.90 9.47
N TYR A 62 4.80 7.74 9.88
CA TYR A 62 6.16 7.34 9.55
C TYR A 62 6.38 6.83 8.12
N LYS A 63 5.36 6.35 7.39
CA LYS A 63 5.59 5.80 6.03
C LYS A 63 5.12 6.75 4.94
N CYS A 64 4.26 7.72 5.24
CA CYS A 64 3.81 8.70 4.27
C CYS A 64 5.00 9.53 3.73
N ARG A 65 4.93 9.92 2.46
CA ARG A 65 5.91 10.82 1.85
C ARG A 65 5.79 12.26 2.34
N TYR A 66 4.60 12.62 2.80
CA TYR A 66 4.26 13.95 3.32
C TYR A 66 4.20 13.89 4.85
N SER A 67 4.25 15.06 5.48
CA SER A 67 4.14 15.18 6.95
C SER A 67 2.70 14.95 7.42
N HIS A 68 2.53 14.33 8.60
CA HIS A 68 1.25 14.24 9.31
C HIS A 68 1.27 15.10 10.59
N SER A 69 1.59 16.40 10.47
CA SER A 69 1.48 17.36 11.57
C SER A 69 0.56 18.51 11.15
N ARG A 70 -0.24 18.99 12.10
CA ARG A 70 -1.10 20.17 11.97
C ARG A 70 -0.52 21.40 12.69
N ASP A 71 0.59 21.25 13.40
CA ASP A 71 1.07 22.22 14.40
C ASP A 71 1.50 23.57 13.83
N HIS A 72 1.75 23.62 12.54
CA HIS A 72 2.34 24.76 11.85
C HIS A 72 1.49 25.24 10.65
N LEU A 73 0.35 24.59 10.42
CA LEU A 73 -0.63 25.00 9.40
C LEU A 73 -1.55 26.10 9.95
N ALA A 74 -1.99 26.99 9.07
CA ALA A 74 -3.02 27.95 9.44
C ALA A 74 -4.36 27.22 9.63
N GLN A 75 -5.14 27.62 10.64
CA GLN A 75 -6.43 26.97 10.92
C GLN A 75 -7.39 27.09 9.73
N GLU A 76 -7.36 28.23 9.03
CA GLU A 76 -8.13 28.49 7.81
C GLU A 76 -7.87 27.45 6.70
N ASP A 77 -6.61 27.03 6.53
CA ASP A 77 -6.22 26.02 5.55
C ASP A 77 -6.79 24.64 5.92
N ILE A 78 -6.75 24.29 7.21
CA ILE A 78 -7.30 23.04 7.73
C ILE A 78 -8.82 23.02 7.53
N ASP A 79 -9.49 24.12 7.87
CA ASP A 79 -10.94 24.25 7.80
C ASP A 79 -11.43 24.24 6.35
N ALA A 80 -10.72 24.91 5.43
CA ALA A 80 -11.01 24.89 4.00
C ALA A 80 -10.97 23.47 3.43
N ILE A 81 -9.93 22.69 3.78
CA ILE A 81 -9.80 21.29 3.33
C ILE A 81 -10.92 20.43 3.91
N SER A 82 -11.29 20.61 5.18
CA SER A 82 -12.38 19.86 5.81
C SER A 82 -13.75 20.19 5.17
N THR A 83 -14.00 21.44 4.82
CA THR A 83 -15.28 21.92 4.27
C THR A 83 -15.53 21.36 2.86
N THR A 84 -14.47 21.16 2.07
CA THR A 84 -14.62 20.52 0.74
C THR A 84 -15.17 19.09 0.81
N LEU A 85 -15.04 18.39 1.95
CA LEU A 85 -15.62 17.06 2.16
C LEU A 85 -17.12 17.13 2.44
N ALA A 86 -17.56 18.08 3.28
CA ALA A 86 -18.98 18.23 3.66
C ALA A 86 -19.90 18.57 2.47
N SER A 87 -19.34 19.03 1.35
CA SER A 87 -20.10 19.30 0.11
C SER A 87 -20.20 18.09 -0.83
N SER A 88 -19.49 16.99 -0.53
CA SER A 88 -19.42 15.78 -1.35
C SER A 88 -20.32 14.65 -0.85
N ASP A 89 -20.94 14.81 0.33
CA ASP A 89 -21.70 13.74 1.02
C ASP A 89 -23.15 13.55 0.51
N ASN A 90 -23.57 14.25 -0.56
CA ASN A 90 -24.91 14.09 -1.16
C ASN A 90 -24.98 13.10 -2.34
N ALA A 91 -23.95 12.28 -2.60
CA ALA A 91 -23.89 11.45 -3.82
C ALA A 91 -23.57 9.96 -3.60
N ALA A 92 -23.83 9.38 -2.42
CA ALA A 92 -23.51 7.95 -2.17
C ALA A 92 -24.56 7.16 -1.37
N HIS A 93 -25.84 7.54 -1.43
CA HIS A 93 -26.95 6.71 -0.92
C HIS A 93 -28.06 6.59 -1.97
N GLU A 94 -27.79 5.95 -3.11
CA GLU A 94 -28.84 5.36 -3.96
C GLU A 94 -28.20 4.41 -5.00
N ALA A 95 -28.04 3.13 -4.66
CA ALA A 95 -27.90 2.04 -5.64
C ALA A 95 -28.15 0.68 -4.97
N THR A 96 -29.43 0.37 -4.83
CA THR A 96 -29.96 -0.97 -4.59
C THR A 96 -29.64 -1.94 -5.74
N LYS A 97 -29.13 -3.12 -5.37
CA LYS A 97 -29.50 -4.49 -5.81
C LYS A 97 -29.36 -4.91 -7.31
N VAL A 98 -28.99 -6.20 -7.45
CA VAL A 98 -29.09 -7.20 -8.56
C VAL A 98 -27.90 -7.35 -9.55
N PRO A 99 -27.74 -8.52 -10.23
CA PRO A 99 -26.68 -9.53 -10.05
C PRO A 99 -25.73 -9.63 -11.29
N PRO A 100 -24.75 -10.56 -11.34
CA PRO A 100 -23.63 -10.51 -12.27
C PRO A 100 -23.88 -11.32 -13.55
N ASP A 101 -23.52 -10.75 -14.70
CA ASP A 101 -23.24 -11.54 -15.92
C ASP A 101 -22.09 -10.91 -16.73
N VAL A 102 -21.23 -11.80 -17.22
CA VAL A 102 -19.82 -11.67 -17.67
C VAL A 102 -19.80 -11.15 -19.14
N PRO A 103 -18.78 -10.41 -19.70
CA PRO A 103 -17.44 -10.96 -19.92
C PRO A 103 -16.19 -10.05 -19.89
N LYS A 104 -15.10 -10.71 -19.48
CA LYS A 104 -13.69 -10.30 -19.49
C LYS A 104 -13.22 -9.82 -20.87
N THR A 105 -12.56 -8.67 -20.93
CA THR A 105 -11.59 -8.37 -22.00
C THR A 105 -10.25 -7.92 -21.40
N LYS A 106 -9.18 -8.46 -21.99
CA LYS A 106 -7.80 -8.36 -21.51
C LYS A 106 -7.16 -7.07 -21.99
N ALA A 107 -6.42 -6.37 -21.14
CA ALA A 107 -5.30 -5.55 -21.59
C ALA A 107 -4.27 -5.35 -20.47
N LYS A 108 -3.08 -5.89 -20.72
CA LYS A 108 -1.89 -5.85 -19.87
C LYS A 108 -1.31 -4.43 -19.85
N LYS A 109 -0.79 -3.94 -18.72
CA LYS A 109 0.50 -3.21 -18.70
C LYS A 109 1.13 -3.12 -17.30
N LYS A 110 2.31 -3.73 -17.28
CA LYS A 110 3.41 -3.81 -16.30
C LYS A 110 3.74 -2.47 -15.62
N VAL A 111 4.19 -2.50 -14.36
CA VAL A 111 5.60 -2.23 -13.95
C VAL A 111 5.76 -1.88 -12.44
N LYS A 112 6.64 -2.68 -11.79
CA LYS A 112 7.59 -2.44 -10.67
C LYS A 112 7.08 -2.00 -9.29
N LYS A 113 7.03 -3.00 -8.38
CA LYS A 113 7.18 -2.86 -6.93
C LYS A 113 8.67 -2.65 -6.60
N THR A 114 9.01 -1.58 -5.87
CA THR A 114 10.30 -1.48 -5.18
C THR A 114 10.13 -1.97 -3.75
N SER A 115 10.99 -2.90 -3.39
CA SER A 115 10.98 -3.64 -2.14
C SER A 115 11.38 -2.76 -0.95
N ARG A 116 10.66 -2.92 0.15
CA ARG A 116 11.17 -2.61 1.48
C ARG A 116 11.04 -3.89 2.30
N SER A 117 12.17 -4.54 2.57
CA SER A 117 12.24 -5.59 3.58
C SER A 117 13.32 -5.26 4.60
N LYS A 118 12.97 -5.57 5.85
CA LYS A 118 13.76 -6.25 6.89
C LYS A 118 13.19 -5.85 8.25
N ALA A 119 12.98 -6.72 9.22
CA ALA A 119 13.18 -8.17 9.43
C ALA A 119 12.42 -8.50 10.76
N PRO A 120 12.69 -9.56 11.55
CA PRO A 120 13.27 -10.88 11.31
C PRO A 120 12.48 -12.08 11.90
N ALA A 121 12.85 -13.26 11.39
CA ALA A 121 12.99 -14.59 12.01
C ALA A 121 12.08 -15.02 13.18
N THR A 122 11.51 -16.22 13.08
CA THR A 122 12.07 -17.47 13.65
C THR A 122 11.08 -18.63 13.44
N ALA A 123 11.61 -19.86 13.41
CA ALA A 123 10.97 -21.16 13.15
C ALA A 123 10.82 -21.51 11.65
N ALA A 124 11.30 -22.63 11.14
CA ALA A 124 12.01 -23.74 11.75
C ALA A 124 12.87 -24.42 10.67
N ASN A 125 14.11 -24.70 11.04
CA ASN A 125 15.01 -25.60 10.34
C ASN A 125 14.63 -27.04 10.68
N ARG A 126 13.98 -27.80 9.77
CA ARG A 126 13.81 -29.26 9.89
C ARG A 126 13.62 -30.05 8.59
N TYR A 127 14.08 -29.58 7.43
CA TYR A 127 14.18 -30.48 6.27
C TYR A 127 15.32 -30.09 5.33
N ALA A 128 16.53 -30.10 5.88
CA ALA A 128 17.76 -30.19 5.11
C ALA A 128 18.39 -31.52 5.47
N GLN A 129 18.05 -32.58 4.73
CA GLN A 129 18.89 -33.78 4.58
C GLN A 129 18.25 -34.77 3.60
N ASN A 130 18.92 -34.92 2.45
CA ASN A 130 18.80 -35.97 1.44
C ASN A 130 17.60 -35.88 0.50
N PHE A 131 17.77 -35.27 -0.67
CA PHE A 131 17.81 -35.94 -1.99
C PHE A 131 18.31 -34.90 -3.02
N GLY A 132 19.28 -35.29 -3.86
CA GLY A 132 19.87 -34.43 -4.87
C GLY A 132 18.97 -34.31 -6.09
N GLY A 133 18.56 -33.08 -6.39
CA GLY A 133 17.83 -32.71 -7.61
C GLY A 133 17.12 -31.38 -7.39
N ASP A 134 17.54 -30.34 -8.12
CA ASP A 134 16.81 -29.13 -8.55
C ASP A 134 15.54 -28.68 -7.77
N PHE A 135 15.59 -28.66 -6.44
CA PHE A 135 14.47 -28.34 -5.53
C PHE A 135 14.10 -26.84 -5.47
N ASP A 136 14.80 -25.99 -6.22
CA ASP A 136 14.66 -24.53 -6.16
C ASP A 136 13.57 -23.98 -7.09
N TRP A 137 13.08 -24.77 -8.05
CA TRP A 137 12.05 -24.35 -9.00
C TRP A 137 10.63 -24.62 -8.48
N ASP A 138 10.36 -25.80 -7.92
CA ASP A 138 9.05 -26.15 -7.37
C ASP A 138 8.69 -25.26 -6.16
N ILE A 139 9.64 -25.00 -5.25
CA ILE A 139 9.43 -24.08 -4.13
C ILE A 139 9.19 -22.64 -4.58
N LYS A 140 9.85 -22.21 -5.67
CA LYS A 140 9.60 -20.88 -6.24
C LYS A 140 8.23 -20.80 -6.88
N ASN A 141 7.80 -21.85 -7.57
CA ASN A 141 6.52 -21.91 -8.26
C ASN A 141 5.35 -21.96 -7.26
N GLU A 142 5.40 -22.82 -6.24
CA GLU A 142 4.40 -22.88 -5.16
C GLU A 142 4.34 -21.57 -4.35
N LEU A 143 5.48 -20.93 -4.10
CA LEU A 143 5.53 -19.64 -3.42
C LEU A 143 4.96 -18.50 -4.30
N GLU A 144 5.19 -18.55 -5.62
CA GLU A 144 4.64 -17.59 -6.57
C GLU A 144 3.11 -17.76 -6.70
N GLU A 145 2.62 -19.00 -6.79
CA GLU A 145 1.19 -19.32 -6.78
C GLU A 145 0.51 -18.82 -5.50
N ARG A 146 1.12 -19.11 -4.34
CA ARG A 146 0.61 -18.65 -3.03
C ARG A 146 0.62 -17.13 -2.89
N MET A 147 1.53 -16.43 -3.57
CA MET A 147 1.59 -14.96 -3.59
C MET A 147 0.51 -14.33 -4.47
N ASP A 148 0.13 -14.99 -5.57
CA ASP A 148 -0.89 -14.50 -6.50
C ASP A 148 -2.31 -14.90 -6.08
N ASN A 149 -2.45 -15.98 -5.31
CA ASN A 149 -3.71 -16.54 -4.83
C ASN A 149 -3.96 -16.30 -3.34
N TYR A 150 -3.52 -15.14 -2.82
CA TYR A 150 -3.84 -14.68 -1.46
C TYR A 150 -3.50 -15.65 -0.31
N GLY A 151 -2.50 -16.50 -0.48
CA GLY A 151 -2.13 -17.48 0.53
C GLY A 151 -2.61 -18.90 0.26
N PHE A 152 -3.15 -19.20 -0.92
CA PHE A 152 -3.57 -20.54 -1.34
C PHE A 152 -2.72 -21.03 -2.52
N THR A 153 -2.39 -22.32 -2.60
CA THR A 153 -1.84 -22.90 -3.84
C THR A 153 -2.92 -22.98 -4.92
N GLU A 154 -2.56 -23.21 -6.18
CA GLU A 154 -3.56 -23.36 -7.25
C GLU A 154 -4.50 -24.56 -6.98
N ASP A 155 -3.95 -25.64 -6.39
CA ASP A 155 -4.72 -26.80 -5.96
C ASP A 155 -5.70 -26.47 -4.82
N ASP A 156 -5.26 -25.71 -3.80
CA ASP A 156 -6.13 -25.26 -2.70
C ASP A 156 -7.30 -24.40 -3.21
N VAL A 157 -7.02 -23.50 -4.15
CA VAL A 157 -8.03 -22.65 -4.80
C VAL A 157 -9.04 -23.51 -5.57
N GLN A 158 -8.55 -24.46 -6.34
CA GLN A 158 -9.40 -25.36 -7.11
C GLN A 158 -10.30 -26.20 -6.20
N GLU A 159 -9.78 -26.67 -5.07
CA GLU A 159 -10.54 -27.45 -4.10
C GLU A 159 -11.64 -26.64 -3.41
N LEU A 160 -11.35 -25.40 -3.01
CA LEU A 160 -12.36 -24.47 -2.47
C LEU A 160 -13.47 -24.20 -3.48
N LEU A 161 -13.11 -23.96 -4.75
CA LEU A 161 -14.07 -23.78 -5.83
C LEU A 161 -14.95 -25.03 -6.02
N CYS A 162 -14.38 -26.24 -5.87
CA CYS A 162 -15.15 -27.48 -5.94
C CYS A 162 -16.18 -27.61 -4.81
N GLN A 163 -15.99 -26.90 -3.71
CA GLN A 163 -16.89 -26.88 -2.55
C GLN A 163 -17.84 -25.69 -2.56
N GLY A 164 -17.72 -24.82 -3.57
CA GLY A 164 -18.51 -23.60 -3.65
C GLY A 164 -18.08 -22.51 -2.67
N VAL A 165 -16.87 -22.64 -2.10
CA VAL A 165 -16.28 -21.65 -1.20
C VAL A 165 -15.34 -20.77 -1.99
N ASN A 166 -15.45 -19.48 -1.79
CA ASN A 166 -14.63 -18.54 -2.53
C ASN A 166 -13.25 -18.39 -1.87
N PRO A 167 -12.12 -18.40 -2.60
CA PRO A 167 -10.80 -18.27 -1.98
C PRO A 167 -10.54 -16.96 -1.24
N TRP A 168 -11.43 -15.98 -1.37
CA TRP A 168 -11.37 -14.69 -0.67
C TRP A 168 -12.48 -14.50 0.36
N ASP A 169 -13.27 -15.54 0.66
CA ASP A 169 -14.21 -15.53 1.77
C ASP A 169 -13.48 -15.76 3.11
N ASP A 170 -14.00 -15.16 4.19
CA ASP A 170 -13.35 -15.14 5.51
C ASP A 170 -13.21 -16.55 6.13
N ASP A 171 -13.99 -17.53 5.68
CA ASP A 171 -14.01 -18.93 6.12
C ASP A 171 -13.23 -19.88 5.18
N ALA A 172 -12.64 -19.39 4.09
CA ALA A 172 -11.93 -20.22 3.12
C ALA A 172 -10.77 -21.03 3.72
N MET A 173 -10.02 -20.43 4.66
CA MET A 173 -8.94 -21.11 5.37
C MET A 173 -9.45 -22.19 6.34
N ASP A 174 -10.62 -21.97 6.96
CA ASP A 174 -11.20 -22.92 7.91
C ASP A 174 -11.75 -24.14 7.18
N VAL A 175 -12.40 -23.92 6.02
CA VAL A 175 -12.85 -24.99 5.12
C VAL A 175 -11.67 -25.81 4.64
N LEU A 176 -10.59 -25.16 4.19
CA LEU A 176 -9.37 -25.85 3.79
C LEU A 176 -8.74 -26.64 4.95
N GLY A 177 -8.77 -26.09 6.16
CA GLY A 177 -8.30 -26.76 7.37
C GLY A 177 -9.05 -28.05 7.69
N VAL A 178 -10.36 -28.11 7.39
CA VAL A 178 -11.18 -29.33 7.55
C VAL A 178 -10.88 -30.36 6.47
N LEU A 179 -10.56 -29.94 5.23
CA LEU A 179 -10.26 -30.85 4.12
C LEU A 179 -8.92 -31.55 4.27
N TYR A 180 -7.93 -30.83 4.79
CA TYR A 180 -6.59 -31.35 5.02
C TYR A 180 -6.38 -31.88 6.45
N ASP A 181 -7.45 -32.04 7.23
CA ASP A 181 -7.44 -32.65 8.58
C ASP A 181 -6.41 -32.01 9.55
N TYR A 182 -6.25 -30.68 9.49
CA TYR A 182 -5.27 -29.92 10.30
C TYR A 182 -5.79 -29.57 11.72
N TYR A 183 -6.43 -30.51 12.43
CA TYR A 183 -6.87 -30.35 13.82
C TYR A 183 -6.11 -31.25 14.81
#